data_AF-A0AA47I744-F1
#
_entry.id   AF-A0AA47I744-F1
#
_cell.length_a   1.000
_cell.length_b   1.000
_cell.length_c   1.000
_cell.angle_alpha   90.00
_cell.angle_beta   90.00
_cell.angle_gamma   90.00
#
_symmetry.space_group_name_H-M   'P 1'
#
loop_
_entity.id
_entity.type
_entity.pdbx_description
1 polymer ?
#
loop_
_entity_poly.entity_id
_entity_poly.type
_entity_poly.pdbx_seq_one_letter_code
_entity_poly.pdbx_strand_id
1 'polypeptide(L)' 'MGNLTTIELLKTLLPLIIIQLSLMFFCLLKLSKDNVKYFPKWLWSLIIIFGELLGPIAYLLLGRERS' A
#
# COMPACT_ATOMS: atom_id res chain seq x y z
N MET A 1 -1.23 -10.09 35.28
CA MET A 1 -0.21 -10.30 34.23
C MET A 1 -0.91 -10.43 32.87
N GLY A 2 -1.56 -9.37 32.35
CA GLY A 2 -2.51 -9.57 31.23
C GLY A 2 -2.73 -8.42 30.26
N ASN A 3 -1.99 -7.31 30.36
CA ASN A 3 -2.13 -6.19 29.41
C ASN A 3 -0.81 -5.73 28.79
N LEU A 4 0.34 -5.94 29.43
CA LEU A 4 1.64 -5.41 28.98
C LEU A 4 2.09 -6.00 27.64
N THR A 5 1.78 -7.28 27.38
CA THR A 5 2.21 -7.99 26.17
C THR A 5 1.49 -7.53 24.90
N THR A 6 0.20 -7.18 24.97
CA THR A 6 -0.56 -6.69 23.80
C THR A 6 -0.11 -5.30 23.37
N ILE A 7 0.18 -4.40 24.33
CA ILE A 7 0.69 -3.05 24.04
C ILE A 7 2.11 -3.07 23.47
N GLU A 8 2.97 -3.98 23.93
CA GLU A 8 4.32 -4.19 23.38
C GLU A 8 4.28 -4.69 21.93
N LEU A 9 3.38 -5.63 21.62
CA LEU A 9 3.15 -6.09 20.25
C LEU A 9 2.62 -4.96 19.37
N LEU A 10 1.66 -4.18 19.87
CA LEU A 10 1.09 -3.03 19.14
C LEU A 10 2.16 -1.98 18.82
N LYS A 11 3.03 -1.66 19.78
CA LYS A 11 4.12 -0.68 19.62
C LYS A 11 5.13 -1.11 18.55
N THR A 12 5.41 -2.41 18.46
CA THR A 12 6.36 -2.96 17.49
C THR A 12 5.78 -3.01 16.08
N LEU A 13 4.48 -3.31 15.95
CA LEU A 13 3.78 -3.34 14.65
C LEU A 13 3.35 -1.97 14.14
N LEU A 14 3.17 -0.99 15.04
CA LEU A 14 2.81 0.39 14.73
C LEU A 14 3.62 1.01 13.57
N PRO A 15 4.96 1.00 13.59
CA PRO A 15 5.75 1.57 12.50
C PRO A 15 5.56 0.83 11.17
N LEU A 16 5.38 -0.50 11.22
CA LEU A 16 5.15 -1.30 10.01
C LEU A 16 3.81 -0.92 9.36
N ILE A 17 2.75 -0.83 10.17
CA ILE A 17 1.40 -0.44 9.72
C ILE A 17 1.42 0.98 9.15
N ILE A 18 2.11 1.93 9.80
CA ILE A 18 2.24 3.30 9.30
C ILE A 18 2.91 3.30 7.92
N ILE A 19 4.03 2.61 7.75
CA ILE A 19 4.75 2.55 6.47
C ILE A 19 3.86 1.94 5.39
N GLN A 20 3.18 0.84 5.70
CA GLN A 20 2.30 0.12 4.79
C GLN A 20 1.13 0.98 4.33
N LEU A 21 0.41 1.61 5.27
CA LEU A 21 -0.69 2.55 4.97
C LEU A 21 -0.19 3.75 4.17
N SER A 22 0.96 4.32 4.55
CA SER A 22 1.56 5.47 3.85
C SER A 22 1.86 5.12 2.39
N LEU A 23 2.45 3.95 2.15
CA LEU A 23 2.78 3.46 0.81
C LEU A 23 1.51 3.20 -0.01
N MET A 24 0.50 2.59 0.60
CA MET A 24 -0.79 2.31 -0.02
C MET A 24 -1.48 3.61 -0.45
N PHE A 25 -1.61 4.58 0.46
CA PHE A 25 -2.19 5.89 0.17
C PHE A 25 -1.39 6.64 -0.89
N PHE A 26 -0.06 6.62 -0.80
CA PHE A 26 0.79 7.25 -1.79
C PHE A 26 0.56 6.66 -3.19
N CYS A 27 0.45 5.34 -3.31
CA CYS A 27 0.16 4.67 -4.57
C CYS A 27 -1.24 4.99 -5.10
N LEU A 28 -2.27 5.02 -4.24
CA LEU A 28 -3.64 5.39 -4.61
C LEU A 28 -3.75 6.84 -5.10
N LEU A 29 -3.17 7.79 -4.37
CA LEU A 29 -3.14 9.20 -4.78
C LEU A 29 -2.42 9.37 -6.12
N LYS A 30 -1.31 8.65 -6.28
CA LYS A 30 -0.53 8.67 -7.50
C LYS A 30 -1.27 8.02 -8.68
N LEU A 31 -1.95 6.90 -8.44
CA LEU A 31 -2.81 6.21 -9.42
C LEU A 31 -3.94 7.09 -9.95
N SER A 32 -4.46 7.98 -9.11
CA SER A 32 -5.48 8.94 -9.55
C SER A 32 -4.90 9.96 -10.53
N LYS A 33 -3.66 10.41 -10.27
CA LYS A 33 -2.96 11.47 -11.02
C LYS A 33 -2.25 10.98 -12.29
N ASP A 34 -1.61 9.81 -12.24
CA ASP A 34 -0.91 9.20 -13.36
C ASP A 34 -1.88 8.44 -14.29
N ASN A 35 -1.48 8.29 -15.56
CA ASN A 35 -2.17 7.39 -16.48
C ASN A 35 -1.60 5.98 -16.34
N VAL A 36 -2.50 5.02 -16.34
CA VAL A 36 -2.19 3.60 -16.14
C VAL A 36 -2.04 2.91 -17.49
N LYS A 37 -0.94 2.18 -17.67
CA LYS A 37 -0.56 1.62 -18.97
C LYS A 37 -1.14 0.23 -19.25
N TYR A 38 -1.14 -0.67 -18.26
CA TYR A 38 -1.50 -2.08 -18.45
C TYR A 38 -2.93 -2.43 -18.04
N PHE A 39 -3.50 -1.74 -17.05
CA PHE A 39 -4.80 -2.08 -16.46
C PHE A 39 -5.59 -0.82 -16.12
N PRO A 40 -6.93 -0.87 -16.10
CA PRO A 40 -7.75 0.28 -15.73
C PRO A 40 -7.50 0.71 -14.28
N LYS A 41 -7.70 2.02 -14.00
CA LYS A 41 -7.40 2.60 -12.67
C LYS A 41 -8.09 1.85 -11.52
N TRP A 42 -9.32 1.40 -11.73
CA TRP A 42 -10.07 0.66 -10.71
C TRP A 42 -9.44 -0.69 -10.37
N LEU A 43 -8.89 -1.42 -11.35
CA LEU A 43 -8.25 -2.71 -11.12
C LEU A 43 -6.95 -2.56 -10.31
N TRP A 44 -6.15 -1.53 -10.63
CA TRP A 44 -4.96 -1.20 -9.84
C TRP A 44 -5.30 -0.82 -8.39
N SER A 45 -6.39 -0.10 -8.17
CA SER A 45 -6.89 0.19 -6.83
C SER A 45 -7.19 -1.09 -6.04
N LEU A 46 -7.85 -2.06 -6.69
CA LEU A 46 -8.13 -3.37 -6.10
C LEU A 46 -6.83 -4.11 -5.74
N ILE A 47 -5.85 -4.13 -6.65
CA ILE A 47 -4.55 -4.78 -6.43
C ILE A 47 -3.80 -4.13 -5.26
N ILE A 48 -3.82 -2.80 -5.15
CA ILE A 48 -3.17 -2.07 -4.05
C ILE A 48 -3.82 -2.41 -2.71
N ILE A 49 -5.15 -2.48 -2.66
CA ILE A 49 -5.90 -2.75 -1.43
C ILE A 49 -5.77 -4.22 -0.99
N PHE A 50 -5.92 -5.18 -1.92
CA PHE A 50 -5.87 -6.61 -1.59
C PHE A 50 -4.45 -7.19 -1.55
N GLY A 51 -3.49 -6.52 -2.23
CA GLY A 51 -2.11 -6.96 -2.33
C GLY A 51 -1.22 -6.51 -1.17
N GLU A 52 -1.74 -5.73 -0.22
CA GLU A 52 -1.03 -5.25 0.97
C GLU A 52 0.31 -4.57 0.65
N LEU A 53 1.44 -5.27 0.78
CA LEU A 53 2.76 -4.78 0.35
C LEU A 53 3.04 -5.04 -1.13
N LEU A 54 2.63 -6.21 -1.64
CA LEU A 54 2.86 -6.62 -3.02
C LEU A 54 2.08 -5.75 -4.01
N GLY A 55 0.88 -5.31 -3.63
CA GLY A 55 0.02 -4.46 -4.46
C GLY A 55 0.66 -3.13 -4.85
N PRO A 56 1.03 -2.28 -3.88
CA PRO A 56 1.79 -1.05 -4.09
C PRO A 56 3.09 -1.26 -4.86
N ILE A 57 3.83 -2.32 -4.54
CA ILE A 57 5.10 -2.66 -5.20
C ILE A 57 4.86 -2.97 -6.68
N ALA A 58 3.88 -3.82 -6.99
CA ALA A 58 3.49 -4.14 -8.36
C ALA A 58 3.04 -2.88 -9.13
N TYR A 59 2.27 -1.99 -8.47
CA TYR A 59 1.86 -0.72 -9.07
C TYR A 59 3.05 0.20 -9.36
N LEU A 60 4.00 0.31 -8.44
CA LEU A 60 5.21 1.11 -8.62
C LEU A 60 6.13 0.58 -9.72
N LEU A 61 6.19 -0.74 -9.90
CA LEU A 61 7.04 -1.40 -10.90
C LEU A 61 6.40 -1.41 -12.30
N LEU A 62 5.15 -1.88 -12.39
CA LEU A 62 4.46 -2.14 -13.65
C LEU A 62 3.40 -1.08 -13.96
N GLY A 63 2.71 -0.58 -12.94
CA GLY A 63 1.59 0.35 -13.11
C GLY A 63 1.99 1.73 -13.60
N ARG A 64 3.22 2.19 -13.32
CA ARG A 64 3.70 3.51 -13.75
C ARG A 64 4.11 3.50 -15.22
N GLU A 65 3.49 4.38 -16.00
CA GLU A 65 4.04 4.77 -17.29
C GLU A 65 5.23 5.71 -17.05
N ARG A 66 6.46 5.18 -17.13
CA ARG A 66 7.64 6.02 -17.31
C ARG A 66 7.63 6.48 -18.77
N SER A 67 6.94 7.57 -19.05
CA SER A 67 7.23 8.36 -20.25
C SER A 67 8.40 9.28 -19.99
#